data_AF-A0A2P4XHD9-F1
#
_entry.id   AF-A0A2P4XHD9-F1
#
_cell.length_a   1.000
_cell.length_b   1.000
_cell.length_c   1.000
_cell.angle_alpha   90.00
_cell.angle_beta   90.00
_cell.angle_gamma   90.00
#
_symmetry.space_group_name_H-M   'P 1'
#
loop_
_entity.id
_entity.type
_entity.pdbx_description
1 polymer ?
#
loop_
_entity_poly.entity_id
_entity_poly.type
_entity_poly.pdbx_seq_one_letter_code
_entity_poly.pdbx_strand_id
1 'polypeptide(L)'
;MSTMRTNYVELVDEALLVSRELIRVAILWHEMWHEGLEEASRLYFGEHNVDGMAEVLRPLHAMMERGPETLREVSFHGAFGRDLREANEWLQRFLSNRRNESDLNRAWDLYYHVFRRINKQLPQITTLELQVVSPNLLSARNLQLAVPGTYRAGHAIVKIGSFLPTVAVITSKQRPRRITIVGSNGLEYMFLLKGHEDLRQDERVTQLFGLVNALLINDRNTSKKDLKIHRYPVIPLSDNAGIVGWVPHCDTLHQLIRDYREARKILIP
;
A
#
# COMPACT_ATOMS: atom_id res chain seq x y z
N MET A 1 24.00 -2.90 -1.62
CA MET A 1 23.76 -1.52 -1.15
C MET A 1 25.04 -0.74 -0.82
N SER A 2 26.08 -1.35 -0.21
CA SER A 2 27.30 -0.63 0.21
C SER A 2 27.97 0.18 -0.91
N THR A 3 28.22 -0.41 -2.08
CA THR A 3 28.89 0.28 -3.20
C THR A 3 28.07 1.42 -3.81
N MET A 4 26.74 1.27 -3.95
CA MET A 4 25.88 2.36 -4.43
C MET A 4 25.82 3.50 -3.42
N ARG A 5 25.75 3.18 -2.12
CA ARG A 5 25.74 4.19 -1.07
C ARG A 5 27.07 4.94 -1.02
N THR A 6 28.21 4.29 -1.25
CA THR A 6 29.51 4.97 -1.33
C THR A 6 29.56 6.03 -2.44
N ASN A 7 28.97 5.74 -3.60
CA ASN A 7 29.08 6.61 -4.77
C ASN A 7 27.93 7.61 -4.91
N TYR A 8 26.76 7.30 -4.34
CA TYR A 8 25.51 8.07 -4.51
C TYR A 8 24.72 8.14 -3.20
N VAL A 9 25.37 8.59 -2.11
CA VAL A 9 24.78 8.66 -0.76
C VAL A 9 23.40 9.32 -0.78
N GLU A 10 23.32 10.55 -1.31
CA GLU A 10 22.09 11.35 -1.34
C GLU A 10 20.96 10.64 -2.08
N LEU A 11 21.22 10.14 -3.29
CA LEU A 11 20.22 9.43 -4.09
C LEU A 11 19.71 8.16 -3.39
N VAL A 12 20.60 7.41 -2.74
CA VAL A 12 20.23 6.19 -2.00
C VAL A 12 19.39 6.55 -0.78
N ASP A 13 19.79 7.56 -0.01
CA ASP A 13 19.06 7.98 1.18
C ASP A 13 17.67 8.56 0.83
N GLU A 14 17.56 9.34 -0.25
CA GLU A 14 16.29 9.81 -0.81
C GLU A 14 15.40 8.65 -1.25
N ALA A 15 15.95 7.68 -1.98
CA ALA A 15 15.20 6.51 -2.45
C ALA A 15 14.67 5.68 -1.27
N LEU A 16 15.48 5.49 -0.23
CA LEU A 16 15.09 4.78 0.98
C LEU A 16 13.99 5.52 1.74
N LEU A 17 14.12 6.85 1.89
CA LEU A 17 13.08 7.68 2.50
C LEU A 17 11.77 7.57 1.72
N VAL A 18 11.79 7.82 0.41
CA VAL A 18 10.59 7.79 -0.42
C VAL A 18 9.95 6.40 -0.40
N SER A 19 10.73 5.34 -0.54
CA SER A 19 10.22 3.97 -0.50
C SER A 19 9.56 3.64 0.84
N ARG A 20 10.24 3.94 1.96
CA ARG A 20 9.70 3.66 3.31
C ARG A 20 8.39 4.41 3.55
N GLU A 21 8.35 5.68 3.19
CA GLU A 21 7.17 6.51 3.44
C GLU A 21 6.01 6.17 2.50
N LEU A 22 6.28 5.80 1.24
CA LEU A 22 5.25 5.27 0.35
C LEU A 22 4.65 3.98 0.90
N ILE A 23 5.46 3.07 1.45
CA ILE A 23 4.95 1.86 2.11
C ILE A 23 4.08 2.23 3.32
N ARG A 24 4.51 3.19 4.16
CA ARG A 24 3.72 3.69 5.30
C ARG A 24 2.37 4.27 4.88
N VAL A 25 2.32 5.00 3.76
CA VAL A 25 1.06 5.54 3.20
C VAL A 25 0.21 4.45 2.55
N ALA A 26 0.82 3.40 2.01
CA ALA A 26 0.13 2.29 1.35
C ALA A 26 -0.71 1.46 2.32
N ILE A 27 -0.23 1.29 3.56
CA ILE A 27 -0.81 0.41 4.56
C ILE A 27 -0.79 1.11 5.92
N LEU A 28 -1.96 1.56 6.39
CA LEU A 28 -2.09 2.22 7.70
C LEU A 28 -2.16 1.19 8.82
N TRP A 29 -1.78 1.58 10.05
CA TRP A 29 -1.93 0.70 11.23
C TRP A 29 -3.35 0.16 11.43
N HIS A 30 -4.37 0.94 11.06
CA HIS A 30 -5.76 0.48 11.13
C HIS A 30 -6.00 -0.72 10.21
N GLU A 31 -5.40 -0.73 9.02
CA GLU A 31 -5.55 -1.82 8.04
C GLU A 31 -4.72 -3.03 8.46
N MET A 32 -3.48 -2.81 8.93
CA MET A 32 -2.64 -3.90 9.46
C MET A 32 -3.31 -4.63 10.62
N TRP A 33 -3.88 -3.88 11.57
CA TRP A 33 -4.60 -4.46 12.69
C TRP A 33 -5.92 -5.10 12.27
N HIS A 34 -6.64 -4.55 11.28
CA HIS A 34 -7.87 -5.16 10.78
C HIS A 34 -7.60 -6.52 10.13
N GLU A 35 -6.70 -6.58 9.15
CA GLU A 35 -6.33 -7.80 8.45
C GLU A 35 -5.69 -8.81 9.41
N GLY A 36 -4.76 -8.37 10.26
CA GLY A 36 -4.08 -9.26 11.20
C GLY A 36 -5.03 -9.87 12.24
N LEU A 37 -6.03 -9.12 12.71
CA LEU A 37 -7.05 -9.66 13.62
C LEU A 37 -8.04 -10.58 12.89
N GLU A 38 -8.37 -10.30 11.63
CA GLU A 38 -9.19 -11.19 10.80
C GLU A 38 -8.48 -12.55 10.59
N GLU A 39 -7.20 -12.52 10.22
CA GLU A 39 -6.40 -13.74 10.03
C GLU A 39 -6.13 -14.49 11.34
N ALA A 40 -5.79 -13.77 12.41
CA ALA A 40 -5.65 -14.38 13.74
C ALA A 40 -6.95 -15.05 14.21
N SER A 41 -8.11 -14.43 13.92
CA SER A 41 -9.42 -15.01 14.24
C SER A 41 -9.67 -16.27 13.42
N ARG A 42 -9.31 -16.30 12.14
CA ARG A 42 -9.43 -17.48 11.27
C ARG A 42 -8.62 -18.66 11.81
N LEU A 43 -7.36 -18.41 12.19
CA LEU A 43 -6.46 -19.43 12.75
C LEU A 43 -6.97 -19.98 14.09
N TYR A 44 -7.44 -19.11 14.99
CA TYR A 44 -7.88 -19.55 16.30
C TYR A 44 -9.26 -20.23 16.26
N PHE A 45 -10.29 -19.56 15.74
CA PHE A 45 -11.66 -20.09 15.78
C PHE A 45 -11.95 -21.12 14.68
N GLY A 46 -11.24 -21.03 13.53
CA GLY A 46 -11.43 -21.95 12.41
C GLY A 46 -10.52 -23.17 12.47
N GLU A 47 -9.24 -22.99 12.82
CA GLU A 47 -8.24 -24.06 12.78
C GLU A 47 -7.78 -24.54 14.16
N HIS A 48 -8.24 -23.91 15.25
CA HIS A 48 -7.76 -24.15 16.62
C HIS A 48 -6.24 -23.99 16.76
N ASN A 49 -5.62 -23.17 15.90
CA ASN A 49 -4.19 -22.95 15.83
C ASN A 49 -3.80 -21.68 16.60
N VAL A 50 -3.65 -21.82 17.92
CA VAL A 50 -3.23 -20.73 18.82
C VAL A 50 -1.83 -20.22 18.46
N ASP A 51 -0.90 -21.12 18.16
CA ASP A 51 0.49 -20.74 17.86
C ASP A 51 0.55 -19.89 16.59
N GLY A 52 -0.13 -20.31 15.52
CA GLY A 52 -0.26 -19.52 14.30
C GLY A 52 -0.90 -18.16 14.54
N MET A 53 -1.99 -18.11 15.31
CA MET A 53 -2.63 -16.84 15.71
C MET A 53 -1.63 -15.91 16.43
N ALA A 54 -0.84 -16.44 17.37
CA ALA A 54 0.14 -15.64 18.10
C ALA A 54 1.29 -15.13 17.21
N GLU A 55 1.74 -15.95 16.24
CA GLU A 55 2.73 -15.54 15.24
C GLU A 55 2.23 -14.38 14.37
N VAL A 56 0.95 -14.38 13.98
CA VAL A 56 0.34 -13.28 13.20
C VAL A 56 0.28 -11.98 13.99
N LEU A 57 -0.07 -12.04 15.28
CA LEU A 57 -0.25 -10.84 16.12
C LEU A 57 1.07 -10.26 16.64
N ARG A 58 2.11 -11.08 16.81
CA ARG A 58 3.41 -10.66 17.34
C ARG A 58 4.04 -9.47 16.62
N PRO A 59 4.19 -9.45 15.27
CA PRO A 59 4.79 -8.32 14.58
C PRO A 59 3.96 -7.03 14.72
N LEU A 60 2.64 -7.13 14.90
CA LEU A 60 1.77 -5.98 15.11
C LEU A 60 1.97 -5.37 16.50
N HIS A 61 2.11 -6.20 17.54
CA HIS A 61 2.45 -5.71 18.88
C HIS A 61 3.86 -5.11 18.92
N ALA A 62 4.84 -5.76 18.30
CA ALA A 62 6.19 -5.21 18.19
C ALA A 62 6.21 -3.86 17.46
N MET A 63 5.34 -3.67 16.47
CA MET A 63 5.15 -2.37 15.81
C MET A 63 4.59 -1.31 16.78
N MET A 64 3.60 -1.65 17.60
CA MET A 64 3.04 -0.73 18.60
C MET A 64 4.08 -0.35 19.67
N GLU A 65 4.94 -1.29 20.08
CA GLU A 65 6.00 -1.07 21.06
C GLU A 65 7.09 -0.11 20.56
N ARG A 66 7.39 -0.12 19.25
CA ARG A 66 8.31 0.87 18.64
C ARG A 66 7.80 2.32 18.77
N GLY A 67 6.49 2.48 18.96
CA GLY A 67 5.84 3.77 19.13
C GLY A 67 5.46 4.45 17.81
N PRO A 68 4.58 5.45 17.89
CA PRO A 68 4.09 6.17 16.71
C PRO A 68 5.12 7.18 16.18
N GLU A 69 5.26 7.24 14.85
CA GLU A 69 6.13 8.19 14.15
C GLU A 69 5.34 9.33 13.46
N THR A 70 4.04 9.12 13.22
CA THR A 70 3.18 10.09 12.51
C THR A 70 1.96 10.47 13.35
N LEU A 71 1.33 11.61 13.05
CA LEU A 71 0.12 12.05 13.76
C LEU A 71 -1.02 11.03 13.62
N ARG A 72 -1.11 10.33 12.48
CA ARG A 72 -2.07 9.23 12.28
C ARG A 72 -1.82 8.07 13.25
N GLU A 73 -0.55 7.71 13.44
CA GLU A 73 -0.14 6.64 14.35
C GLU A 73 -0.32 7.04 15.80
N VAL A 74 -0.01 8.29 16.17
CA VAL A 74 -0.29 8.86 17.51
C VAL A 74 -1.78 8.74 17.83
N SER A 75 -2.63 9.09 16.86
CA SER A 75 -4.08 9.00 17.01
C SER A 75 -4.56 7.55 17.18
N PHE A 76 -4.01 6.60 16.41
CA PHE A 76 -4.31 5.17 16.57
C PHE A 76 -3.86 4.66 17.95
N HIS A 77 -2.63 4.98 18.33
CA HIS A 77 -2.05 4.57 19.60
C HIS A 77 -2.85 5.10 20.79
N GLY A 78 -3.28 6.37 20.74
CA GLY A 78 -4.16 6.95 21.75
C GLY A 78 -5.54 6.28 21.83
N ALA A 79 -6.09 5.84 20.69
CA ALA A 79 -7.44 5.27 20.62
C ALA A 79 -7.52 3.77 20.96
N PHE A 80 -6.47 2.99 20.69
CA PHE A 80 -6.47 1.53 20.76
C PHE A 80 -5.27 0.93 21.50
N GLY A 81 -4.20 1.70 21.74
CA GLY A 81 -2.93 1.16 22.24
C GLY A 81 -3.02 0.53 23.63
N ARG A 82 -3.87 1.07 24.52
CA ARG A 82 -4.11 0.48 25.84
C ARG A 82 -4.73 -0.91 25.72
N ASP A 83 -5.82 -1.02 24.99
CA ASP A 83 -6.58 -2.27 24.83
C ASP A 83 -5.72 -3.34 24.15
N LEU A 84 -4.96 -2.96 23.12
CA LEU A 84 -4.06 -3.87 22.41
C LEU A 84 -2.92 -4.37 23.31
N ARG A 85 -2.31 -3.48 24.10
CA ARG A 85 -1.25 -3.89 25.04
C ARG A 85 -1.80 -4.84 26.11
N GLU A 86 -2.96 -4.54 26.69
CA GLU A 86 -3.60 -5.41 27.68
C GLU A 86 -3.98 -6.76 27.06
N ALA A 87 -4.49 -6.79 25.83
CA ALA A 87 -4.76 -8.02 25.10
C ALA A 87 -3.49 -8.86 24.87
N ASN A 88 -2.36 -8.21 24.57
CA ASN A 88 -1.07 -8.89 24.44
C ASN A 88 -0.62 -9.48 25.77
N GLU A 89 -0.74 -8.76 26.88
CA GLU A 89 -0.37 -9.25 28.22
C GLU A 89 -1.15 -10.52 28.58
N TRP A 90 -2.46 -10.53 28.33
CA TRP A 90 -3.29 -11.73 28.52
C TRP A 90 -2.86 -12.89 27.61
N LEU A 91 -2.58 -12.60 26.33
CA LEU A 91 -2.07 -13.60 25.39
C LEU A 91 -0.73 -14.20 25.85
N GLN A 92 0.23 -13.38 26.29
CA GLN A 92 1.52 -13.86 26.78
C GLN A 92 1.39 -14.70 28.07
N ARG A 93 0.47 -14.32 28.97
CA ARG A 93 0.14 -15.14 30.16
C ARG A 93 -0.40 -16.50 29.76
N PHE A 94 -1.31 -16.56 28.79
CA PHE A 94 -1.81 -17.83 28.27
C PHE A 94 -0.71 -18.67 27.62
N LEU A 95 0.15 -18.06 26.79
CA LEU A 95 1.23 -18.78 26.11
C LEU A 95 2.27 -19.35 27.09
N SER A 96 2.54 -18.64 28.20
CA SER A 96 3.42 -19.15 29.26
C SER A 96 2.77 -20.22 30.14
N ASN A 97 1.43 -20.21 30.27
CA ASN A 97 0.67 -21.21 31.02
C ASN A 97 -0.63 -21.61 30.29
N ARG A 98 -0.50 -22.55 29.34
CA ARG A 98 -1.59 -23.02 28.44
C ARG A 98 -2.77 -23.73 29.12
N ARG A 99 -2.85 -23.71 30.45
CA ARG A 99 -3.92 -24.35 31.22
C ARG A 99 -5.12 -23.44 31.47
N ASN A 100 -4.97 -22.12 31.32
CA ASN A 100 -6.00 -21.16 31.68
C ASN A 100 -6.65 -20.49 30.46
N GLU A 101 -7.63 -21.15 29.85
CA GLU A 101 -8.37 -20.59 28.70
C GLU A 101 -9.06 -19.25 28.99
N SER A 102 -9.32 -18.93 30.27
CA SER A 102 -9.90 -17.63 30.64
C SER A 102 -9.01 -16.44 30.28
N ASP A 103 -7.68 -16.61 30.29
CA ASP A 103 -6.73 -15.57 29.88
C ASP A 103 -6.86 -15.29 28.38
N LEU A 104 -6.99 -16.35 27.57
CA LEU A 104 -7.15 -16.21 26.13
C LEU A 104 -8.51 -15.58 25.76
N ASN A 105 -9.58 -15.94 26.48
CA ASN A 105 -10.89 -15.31 26.29
C ASN A 105 -10.86 -13.80 26.57
N ARG A 106 -10.17 -13.37 27.64
CA ARG A 106 -9.98 -11.94 27.95
C ARG A 106 -9.19 -11.20 26.87
N ALA A 107 -8.16 -11.83 26.32
CA ALA A 107 -7.42 -11.25 25.20
C ALA A 107 -8.34 -11.03 23.98
N TRP A 108 -9.15 -12.03 23.65
CA TRP A 108 -10.08 -11.97 22.52
C TRP A 108 -11.20 -10.95 22.71
N ASP A 109 -11.73 -10.77 23.91
CA ASP A 109 -12.72 -9.71 24.18
C ASP A 109 -12.18 -8.32 23.78
N LEU A 110 -10.93 -8.04 24.13
CA LEU A 110 -10.25 -6.79 23.78
C LEU A 110 -9.94 -6.70 22.28
N TYR A 111 -9.42 -7.77 21.67
CA TYR A 111 -9.17 -7.82 20.23
C TYR A 111 -10.44 -7.61 19.40
N TYR A 112 -11.54 -8.27 19.74
CA TYR A 112 -12.83 -8.06 19.09
C TYR A 112 -13.40 -6.67 19.31
N HIS A 113 -13.18 -6.08 20.50
CA HIS A 113 -13.57 -4.69 20.75
C HIS A 113 -12.85 -3.73 19.79
N VAL A 114 -11.53 -3.85 19.68
CA VAL A 114 -10.70 -3.05 18.77
C VAL A 114 -11.09 -3.29 17.31
N PHE A 115 -11.19 -4.56 16.89
CA PHE A 115 -11.57 -4.94 15.52
C PHE A 115 -12.89 -4.30 15.10
N ARG A 116 -13.93 -4.39 15.94
CA ARG A 116 -15.24 -3.80 15.62
C ARG A 116 -15.19 -2.28 15.46
N ARG A 117 -14.36 -1.59 16.26
CA ARG A 117 -14.18 -0.13 16.15
C ARG A 117 -13.44 0.24 14.87
N ILE A 118 -12.36 -0.48 14.56
CA ILE A 118 -11.59 -0.28 13.31
C ILE A 118 -12.48 -0.53 12.09
N ASN A 119 -13.24 -1.64 12.08
CA ASN A 119 -14.12 -2.00 10.97
C ASN A 119 -15.17 -0.93 10.66
N LYS A 120 -15.63 -0.19 11.69
CA LYS A 120 -16.54 0.95 11.51
C LYS A 120 -15.83 2.20 10.95
N GLN A 121 -14.58 2.42 11.33
CA GLN A 121 -13.81 3.59 10.92
C GLN A 121 -13.24 3.48 9.51
N LEU A 122 -12.79 2.29 9.10
CA LEU A 122 -12.12 2.09 7.81
C LEU A 122 -12.93 2.66 6.64
N PRO A 123 -14.22 2.34 6.42
CA PRO A 123 -15.00 2.87 5.30
C PRO A 123 -15.04 4.41 5.19
N GLN A 124 -14.85 5.11 6.31
CA GLN A 124 -14.87 6.58 6.37
C GLN A 124 -13.54 7.22 5.91
N ILE A 125 -12.47 6.44 5.78
CA ILE A 125 -11.15 6.92 5.35
C ILE A 125 -11.10 6.95 3.82
N THR A 126 -11.61 8.03 3.22
CA THR A 126 -11.63 8.23 1.76
C THR A 126 -10.48 9.09 1.25
N THR A 127 -9.84 9.85 2.15
CA THR A 127 -8.77 10.80 1.83
C THR A 127 -7.75 10.81 2.95
N LEU A 128 -6.47 10.90 2.59
CA LEU A 128 -5.35 11.03 3.51
C LEU A 128 -4.63 12.35 3.26
N GLU A 129 -4.33 13.08 4.34
CA GLU A 129 -3.47 14.26 4.29
C GLU A 129 -2.04 13.85 4.65
N LEU A 130 -1.08 14.10 3.75
CA LEU A 130 0.33 13.71 3.94
C LEU A 130 0.91 14.32 5.21
N GLN A 131 0.49 15.52 5.62
CA GLN A 131 0.94 16.10 6.89
C GLN A 131 0.67 15.18 8.11
N VAL A 132 -0.39 14.37 8.02
CA VAL A 132 -0.83 13.47 9.09
C VAL A 132 -0.23 12.07 8.95
N VAL A 133 -0.12 11.56 7.72
CA VAL A 133 0.30 10.17 7.43
C VAL A 133 1.76 10.00 7.01
N SER A 134 2.39 11.04 6.47
CA SER A 134 3.81 11.07 6.10
C SER A 134 4.31 12.53 5.91
N PRO A 135 4.68 13.22 7.00
CA PRO A 135 5.23 14.57 6.92
C PRO A 135 6.55 14.61 6.13
N ASN A 136 7.27 13.47 6.07
CA ASN A 136 8.51 13.33 5.31
C ASN A 136 8.28 13.41 3.78
N LEU A 137 7.24 12.77 3.24
CA LEU A 137 6.88 12.96 1.82
C LEU A 137 6.38 14.38 1.56
N LEU A 138 5.65 14.96 2.51
CA LEU A 138 5.19 16.33 2.37
C LEU A 138 6.36 17.32 2.36
N SER A 139 7.43 17.10 3.13
CA SER A 139 8.60 17.98 3.18
C SER A 139 9.62 17.70 2.08
N ALA A 140 9.60 16.52 1.48
CA ALA A 140 10.49 16.13 0.39
C ALA A 140 10.29 17.05 -0.84
N ARG A 141 11.33 17.80 -1.20
CA ARG A 141 11.31 18.76 -2.32
C ARG A 141 12.61 18.67 -3.11
N ASN A 142 12.49 18.79 -4.44
CA ASN A 142 13.60 18.86 -5.39
C ASN A 142 14.65 17.75 -5.21
N LEU A 143 14.19 16.51 -5.11
CA LEU A 143 15.05 15.33 -4.89
C LEU A 143 15.94 15.07 -6.13
N GLN A 144 17.08 14.40 -5.95
CA GLN A 144 17.85 13.82 -7.06
C GLN A 144 17.15 12.60 -7.67
N LEU A 145 16.32 11.92 -6.88
CA LEU A 145 15.54 10.76 -7.27
C LEU A 145 14.61 11.06 -8.45
N ALA A 146 14.66 10.19 -9.47
CA ALA A 146 13.77 10.26 -10.62
C ALA A 146 12.31 9.98 -10.22
N VAL A 147 11.36 10.61 -10.91
CA VAL A 147 9.95 10.20 -10.82
C VAL A 147 9.85 8.72 -11.23
N PRO A 148 9.21 7.84 -10.44
CA PRO A 148 9.18 6.42 -10.72
C PRO A 148 8.68 6.08 -12.13
N GLY A 149 9.38 5.17 -12.82
CA GLY A 149 9.02 4.73 -14.17
C GLY A 149 9.34 5.72 -15.30
N THR A 150 9.94 6.88 -15.02
CA THR A 150 10.28 7.88 -16.05
C THR A 150 11.72 7.80 -16.57
N TYR A 151 12.64 7.17 -15.82
CA TYR A 151 14.04 7.08 -16.20
C TYR A 151 14.23 6.36 -17.54
N ARG A 152 14.99 6.97 -18.45
CA ARG A 152 15.39 6.40 -19.74
C ARG A 152 16.86 6.69 -19.98
N ALA A 153 17.64 5.67 -20.32
CA ALA A 153 19.06 5.83 -20.63
C ALA A 153 19.26 6.85 -21.78
N GLY A 154 20.26 7.72 -21.63
CA GLY A 154 20.60 8.76 -22.60
C GLY A 154 19.63 9.95 -22.67
N HIS A 155 18.61 10.01 -21.81
CA HIS A 155 17.64 11.11 -21.77
C HIS A 155 17.76 11.91 -20.47
N ALA A 156 17.27 13.16 -20.50
CA ALA A 156 17.18 13.99 -19.30
C ALA A 156 16.28 13.33 -18.25
N ILE A 157 16.74 13.30 -17.00
CA ILE A 157 16.03 12.69 -15.88
C ILE A 157 14.97 13.67 -15.36
N VAL A 158 13.72 13.24 -15.33
CA VAL A 158 12.66 13.95 -14.60
C VAL A 158 12.75 13.57 -13.13
N LYS A 159 13.16 14.51 -12.30
CA LYS A 159 13.33 14.31 -10.86
C LYS A 159 12.05 14.58 -10.09
N ILE A 160 11.92 14.05 -8.88
CA ILE A 160 10.80 14.36 -7.99
C ILE A 160 10.94 15.80 -7.48
N GLY A 161 10.03 16.67 -7.93
CA GLY A 161 9.94 18.05 -7.45
C GLY A 161 9.20 18.12 -6.11
N SER A 162 8.03 17.51 -6.02
CA SER A 162 7.23 17.45 -4.77
C SER A 162 6.14 16.37 -4.81
N PHE A 163 5.52 16.11 -3.66
CA PHE A 163 4.30 15.30 -3.55
C PHE A 163 3.11 16.21 -3.27
N LEU A 164 1.97 15.95 -3.91
CA LEU A 164 0.74 16.68 -3.57
C LEU A 164 0.29 16.33 -2.14
N PRO A 165 -0.25 17.29 -1.37
CA PRO A 165 -0.53 17.12 0.06
C PRO A 165 -1.64 16.11 0.35
N THR A 166 -2.54 15.89 -0.60
CA THR A 166 -3.73 15.07 -0.42
C THR A 166 -3.65 13.81 -1.27
N VAL A 167 -3.97 12.66 -0.68
CA VAL A 167 -3.95 11.34 -1.30
C VAL A 167 -5.36 10.75 -1.24
N ALA A 168 -5.93 10.40 -2.39
CA ALA A 168 -7.26 9.81 -2.45
C ALA A 168 -7.20 8.30 -2.18
N VAL A 169 -8.13 7.76 -1.41
CA VAL A 169 -8.27 6.32 -1.16
C VAL A 169 -9.38 5.79 -2.06
N ILE A 170 -9.06 4.82 -2.92
CA ILE A 170 -10.04 4.23 -3.83
C ILE A 170 -10.86 3.20 -3.07
N THR A 171 -12.18 3.36 -3.07
CA THR A 171 -13.12 2.46 -2.40
C THR A 171 -13.17 1.10 -3.12
N SER A 172 -12.38 0.15 -2.62
CA SER A 172 -12.33 -1.24 -3.08
C SER A 172 -11.86 -2.13 -1.92
N LYS A 173 -11.83 -3.45 -2.12
CA LYS A 173 -11.33 -4.39 -1.10
C LYS A 173 -9.91 -4.03 -0.62
N GLN A 174 -9.02 -3.75 -1.57
CA GLN A 174 -7.60 -3.46 -1.28
C GLN A 174 -7.30 -1.99 -1.01
N ARG A 175 -8.31 -1.11 -1.12
CA ARG A 175 -8.24 0.32 -0.76
C ARG A 175 -6.99 1.06 -1.28
N PRO A 176 -6.56 0.90 -2.55
CA PRO A 176 -5.31 1.49 -3.02
C PRO A 176 -5.39 3.02 -3.02
N ARG A 177 -4.23 3.66 -2.91
CA ARG A 177 -4.11 5.11 -2.78
C ARG A 177 -3.74 5.71 -4.13
N ARG A 178 -4.42 6.77 -4.55
CA ARG A 178 -3.99 7.59 -5.69
C ARG A 178 -3.13 8.74 -5.18
N ILE A 179 -1.83 8.64 -5.43
CA ILE A 179 -0.83 9.64 -5.07
C ILE A 179 -0.34 10.37 -6.32
N THR A 180 -0.08 11.66 -6.20
CA THR A 180 0.42 12.49 -7.30
C THR A 180 1.77 13.09 -6.95
N ILE A 181 2.71 12.95 -7.88
CA ILE A 181 4.08 13.47 -7.79
C ILE A 181 4.24 14.56 -8.84
N VAL A 182 4.72 15.74 -8.44
CA VAL A 182 5.09 16.80 -9.37
C VAL A 182 6.56 16.61 -9.76
N GLY A 183 6.83 16.44 -11.05
CA GLY A 183 8.19 16.31 -11.56
C GLY A 183 8.93 17.64 -11.66
N SER A 184 10.25 17.59 -11.80
CA SER A 184 11.11 18.75 -12.04
C SER A 184 10.80 19.49 -13.35
N ASN A 185 10.03 18.87 -14.24
CA ASN A 185 9.51 19.47 -15.47
C ASN A 185 8.14 20.16 -15.28
N GLY A 186 7.62 20.24 -14.04
CA GLY A 186 6.35 20.86 -13.72
C GLY A 186 5.11 20.01 -14.02
N LEU A 187 5.27 18.80 -14.55
CA LEU A 187 4.16 17.90 -14.85
C LEU A 187 3.76 17.05 -13.64
N GLU A 188 2.48 16.72 -13.55
CA GLU A 188 1.94 15.80 -12.56
C GLU A 188 1.98 14.35 -13.05
N TYR A 189 2.49 13.47 -12.20
CA TYR A 189 2.57 12.03 -12.42
C TYR A 189 1.74 11.34 -11.34
N MET A 190 0.64 10.71 -11.77
CA MET A 190 -0.27 10.00 -10.87
C MET A 190 0.12 8.53 -10.79
N PHE A 191 0.05 7.99 -9.58
CA PHE A 191 0.31 6.59 -9.30
C PHE A 191 -0.80 6.00 -8.42
N LEU A 192 -1.09 4.74 -8.66
CA LEU A 192 -1.85 3.87 -7.79
C LEU A 192 -0.89 3.12 -6.87
N LEU A 193 -0.87 3.51 -5.60
CA LEU A 193 -0.12 2.87 -4.54
C LEU A 193 -0.95 1.73 -3.94
N LYS A 194 -0.47 0.51 -4.13
CA LYS A 194 -1.11 -0.73 -3.69
C LYS A 194 -0.38 -1.28 -2.48
N GLY A 195 -1.14 -1.64 -1.44
CA GLY A 195 -0.67 -2.38 -0.29
C GLY A 195 -1.29 -3.79 -0.28
N HIS A 196 -0.67 -4.70 0.47
CA HIS A 196 -1.05 -6.12 0.57
C HIS A 196 -1.00 -6.88 -0.77
N GLU A 197 -0.12 -6.46 -1.68
CA GLU A 197 -0.01 -7.04 -3.02
C GLU A 197 1.45 -7.05 -3.50
N ASP A 198 1.92 -8.21 -3.95
CA ASP A 198 3.25 -8.37 -4.56
C ASP A 198 3.20 -8.02 -6.05
N LEU A 199 3.76 -6.86 -6.42
CA LEU A 199 3.73 -6.36 -7.80
C LEU A 199 4.87 -6.89 -8.68
N ARG A 200 5.71 -7.82 -8.19
CA ARG A 200 6.81 -8.37 -9.00
C ARG A 200 6.31 -9.13 -10.21
N GLN A 201 5.16 -9.80 -10.11
CA GLN A 201 4.56 -10.50 -11.26
C GLN A 201 4.11 -9.50 -12.33
N ASP A 202 3.37 -8.46 -11.94
CA ASP A 202 2.92 -7.37 -12.81
C ASP A 202 4.09 -6.64 -13.50
N GLU A 203 5.20 -6.44 -12.77
CA GLU A 203 6.43 -5.87 -13.33
C GLU A 203 6.97 -6.74 -14.48
N ARG A 204 7.06 -8.06 -14.29
CA ARG A 204 7.54 -8.99 -15.32
C ARG A 204 6.60 -9.09 -16.51
N VAL A 205 5.30 -9.09 -16.28
CA VAL A 205 4.30 -9.05 -17.36
C VAL A 205 4.46 -7.75 -18.17
N THR A 206 4.68 -6.62 -17.51
CA THR A 206 4.94 -5.34 -18.17
C THR A 206 6.23 -5.35 -19.01
N GLN A 207 7.28 -6.04 -18.54
CA GLN A 207 8.51 -6.25 -19.31
C GLN A 207 8.25 -7.11 -20.55
N LEU A 208 7.50 -8.21 -20.41
CA LEU A 208 7.10 -9.08 -21.52
C LEU A 208 6.31 -8.31 -22.57
N PHE A 209 5.34 -7.48 -22.18
CA PHE A 209 4.63 -6.62 -23.13
C PHE A 209 5.56 -5.65 -23.85
N GLY A 210 6.66 -5.23 -23.21
CA GLY A 210 7.71 -4.45 -23.86
C GLY A 210 8.39 -5.20 -25.00
N LEU A 211 8.73 -6.48 -24.76
CA LEU A 211 9.27 -7.36 -25.79
C LEU A 211 8.26 -7.60 -26.93
N VAL A 212 7.00 -7.89 -26.60
CA VAL A 212 5.93 -8.10 -27.60
C VAL A 212 5.79 -6.87 -28.50
N ASN A 213 5.76 -5.67 -27.92
CA ASN A 213 5.69 -4.44 -28.72
C ASN A 213 6.91 -4.28 -29.63
N ALA A 214 8.11 -4.64 -29.18
CA ALA A 214 9.32 -4.60 -30.02
C ALA A 214 9.20 -5.57 -31.22
N LEU A 215 8.66 -6.77 -31.00
CA LEU A 215 8.42 -7.76 -32.07
C LEU A 215 7.37 -7.25 -33.07
N LEU A 216 6.27 -6.66 -32.59
CA LEU A 216 5.20 -6.11 -33.43
C LEU A 216 5.69 -4.93 -34.29
N ILE A 217 6.62 -4.12 -33.78
CA ILE A 217 7.22 -3.00 -34.53
C ILE A 217 8.20 -3.51 -35.59
N ASN A 218 8.92 -4.60 -35.32
CA ASN A 218 9.93 -5.13 -36.23
C ASN A 218 9.35 -6.01 -37.36
N ASP A 219 8.15 -6.56 -37.20
CA ASP A 219 7.49 -7.32 -38.27
C ASP A 219 6.85 -6.41 -39.33
N ARG A 220 7.06 -6.76 -40.61
CA ARG A 220 6.64 -5.95 -41.77
C ARG A 220 5.12 -5.84 -41.92
N ASN A 221 4.36 -6.85 -41.46
CA ASN A 221 2.91 -6.88 -41.59
C ASN A 221 2.23 -6.15 -40.43
N THR A 222 2.77 -6.26 -39.21
CA THR A 222 2.18 -5.62 -38.02
C THR A 222 2.64 -4.17 -37.83
N SER A 223 3.86 -3.80 -38.23
CA SER A 223 4.38 -2.43 -38.12
C SER A 223 3.52 -1.38 -38.79
N LYS A 224 2.82 -1.74 -39.88
CA LYS A 224 1.90 -0.84 -40.60
C LYS A 224 0.53 -0.67 -39.93
N LYS A 225 0.25 -1.41 -38.86
CA LYS A 225 -1.08 -1.52 -38.24
C LYS A 225 -1.18 -0.83 -36.86
N ASP A 226 -0.11 -0.17 -36.39
CA ASP A 226 0.01 0.46 -35.06
C ASP A 226 -0.45 -0.48 -33.91
N LEU A 227 -0.09 -1.76 -34.00
CA LEU A 227 -0.40 -2.73 -32.96
C LEU A 227 0.55 -2.54 -31.77
N LYS A 228 0.00 -2.15 -30.63
CA LYS A 228 0.75 -2.04 -29.38
C LYS A 228 -0.11 -2.38 -28.18
N ILE A 229 0.51 -3.05 -27.22
CA ILE A 229 -0.02 -3.21 -25.88
C ILE A 229 0.36 -1.94 -25.11
N HIS A 230 -0.64 -1.21 -24.63
CA HIS A 230 -0.40 -0.06 -23.76
C HIS A 230 0.15 -0.55 -22.42
N ARG A 231 1.33 -0.05 -22.07
CA ARG A 231 2.04 -0.39 -20.82
C ARG A 231 1.99 0.78 -19.87
N TYR A 232 1.91 0.48 -18.60
CA TYR A 232 2.05 1.43 -17.50
C TYR A 232 3.22 0.98 -16.61
N PRO A 233 3.92 1.91 -15.95
CA PRO A 233 5.02 1.54 -15.08
C PRO A 233 4.51 0.78 -13.85
N VAL A 234 5.24 -0.26 -13.45
CA VAL A 234 4.99 -1.03 -12.22
C VAL A 234 6.30 -1.07 -11.46
N ILE A 235 6.31 -0.57 -10.22
CA ILE A 235 7.50 -0.51 -9.38
C ILE A 235 7.17 -1.16 -8.04
N PRO A 236 7.67 -2.39 -7.80
CA PRO A 236 7.62 -3.02 -6.48
C PRO A 236 8.42 -2.18 -5.47
N LEU A 237 7.88 -1.98 -4.27
CA LEU A 237 8.55 -1.26 -3.17
C LEU A 237 8.95 -2.22 -2.04
N SER A 238 8.14 -3.25 -1.81
CA SER A 238 8.39 -4.38 -0.90
C SER A 238 7.80 -5.66 -1.50
N ASP A 239 7.80 -6.75 -0.73
CA ASP A 239 7.10 -8.00 -1.04
C ASP A 239 5.58 -7.89 -0.92
N ASN A 240 5.05 -6.82 -0.33
CA ASN A 240 3.62 -6.62 -0.10
C ASN A 240 3.12 -5.21 -0.49
N ALA A 241 3.93 -4.38 -1.13
CA ALA A 241 3.50 -3.06 -1.57
C ALA A 241 4.26 -2.61 -2.82
N GLY A 242 3.61 -1.75 -3.60
CA GLY A 242 4.25 -1.09 -4.73
C GLY A 242 3.37 -0.04 -5.37
N ILE A 243 3.91 0.59 -6.43
CA ILE A 243 3.21 1.62 -7.19
C ILE A 243 3.01 1.20 -8.64
N VAL A 244 1.85 1.55 -9.18
CA VAL A 244 1.46 1.35 -10.57
C VAL A 244 1.16 2.72 -11.16
N GLY A 245 1.69 3.02 -12.35
CA GLY A 245 1.38 4.28 -13.02
C GLY A 245 -0.10 4.38 -13.33
N TRP A 246 -0.70 5.52 -13.01
CA TRP A 246 -2.09 5.78 -13.35
C TRP A 246 -2.25 5.95 -14.86
N VAL A 247 -3.24 5.28 -15.43
CA VAL A 247 -3.57 5.43 -16.84
C VAL A 247 -4.68 6.48 -16.95
N PRO A 248 -4.40 7.68 -17.49
CA PRO A 248 -5.42 8.71 -17.63
C PRO A 248 -6.43 8.35 -18.72
N HIS A 249 -7.62 8.96 -18.67
CA HIS A 249 -8.67 8.81 -19.68
C HIS A 249 -9.10 7.36 -19.94
N CYS A 250 -9.14 6.54 -18.89
CA CYS A 250 -9.55 5.15 -18.96
C CYS A 250 -10.61 4.86 -17.90
N ASP A 251 -11.63 4.12 -18.32
CA ASP A 251 -12.66 3.56 -17.45
C ASP A 251 -12.64 2.03 -17.56
N THR A 252 -13.00 1.36 -16.47
CA THR A 252 -13.19 -0.09 -16.54
C THR A 252 -14.44 -0.41 -17.35
N LEU A 253 -14.46 -1.56 -18.03
CA LEU A 253 -15.65 -2.02 -18.76
C LEU A 253 -16.87 -2.12 -17.82
N HIS A 254 -16.66 -2.56 -16.57
CA HIS A 254 -17.70 -2.60 -15.55
C HIS A 254 -18.29 -1.21 -15.29
N GLN A 255 -17.45 -0.19 -15.12
CA GLN A 255 -17.87 1.19 -14.90
C GLN A 255 -18.75 1.70 -16.05
N LEU A 256 -18.28 1.53 -17.29
CA LEU A 256 -19.02 1.96 -18.49
C LEU A 256 -20.38 1.27 -18.61
N ILE A 257 -20.45 -0.04 -18.34
CA ILE A 257 -21.71 -0.80 -18.39
C ILE A 257 -22.65 -0.33 -17.29
N ARG A 258 -22.13 -0.11 -16.07
CA ARG A 258 -22.93 0.33 -14.93
C ARG A 258 -23.57 1.68 -15.20
N ASP A 259 -22.77 2.66 -15.61
CA ASP A 259 -23.22 4.04 -15.87
C ASP A 259 -24.24 4.07 -17.01
N TYR A 260 -23.99 3.30 -18.07
CA TYR A 260 -24.93 3.16 -19.19
C TYR A 260 -26.28 2.58 -18.74
N ARG A 261 -26.26 1.51 -17.93
CA ARG A 261 -27.47 0.86 -17.44
C ARG A 261 -28.26 1.76 -16.51
N GLU A 262 -27.57 2.41 -15.57
CA GLU A 262 -28.18 3.35 -14.62
C GLU A 262 -28.86 4.53 -15.36
N ALA A 263 -28.16 5.14 -16.32
CA ALA A 263 -28.71 6.23 -17.13
C ALA A 263 -29.97 5.81 -17.92
N ARG A 264 -30.11 4.52 -18.25
CA ARG A 264 -31.26 3.95 -18.97
C ARG A 264 -32.24 3.21 -18.08
N LYS A 265 -32.06 3.24 -16.75
CA LYS A 265 -32.88 2.50 -15.78
C LYS A 265 -32.97 0.99 -16.07
N ILE A 266 -31.90 0.42 -16.62
CA ILE A 266 -31.75 -1.02 -16.84
C ILE A 266 -31.22 -1.63 -15.54
N LEU A 267 -31.84 -2.71 -15.07
CA LEU A 267 -31.42 -3.37 -13.83
C LEU A 267 -29.95 -3.82 -13.91
N ILE A 268 -29.20 -3.56 -12.85
CA ILE A 268 -27.86 -4.12 -12.62
C ILE A 268 -28.08 -5.43 -11.85
N PRO A 269 -27.78 -6.60 -12.44
CA PRO A 269 -27.91 -7.89 -11.75
C PRO A 269 -26.89 -8.04 -10.63
#